data_AF-A0A0R3SMH2-F1
#
_entry.id   AF-A0A0R3SMH2-F1
#
_cell.length_a   1.000
_cell.length_b   1.000
_cell.length_c   1.000
_cell.angle_alpha   90.00
_cell.angle_beta   90.00
_cell.angle_gamma   90.00
#
_symmetry.space_group_name_H-M   'P 1'
#
loop_
_entity.id
_entity.type
_entity.pdbx_description
1 polymer ?
#
loop_
_entity_poly.entity_id
_entity_poly.type
_entity_poly.pdbx_seq_one_letter_code
_entity_poly.pdbx_strand_id
1 'polypeptide(L)'
;LDCLTLQGNPISKELEYNKFIYAFLPNLKYLDHKKITSENKAEAYETYTIAIAKLTQHEANEETEEIQEEEYKTFMQICKAAFIDGIYGDNLFKVMFEKDTDGSQLFQAPLLKEIVDQYEEKIADECEKLFQSGLSAYRDRQSEEEALRESIKSSKQESKDRALSLIENYETTKTEIFEKLNGIEPEDYAVLAEPHLSEVRQCIHELWNDLMTNEMVFMNQLEEINNEFERNLEEKVASFIETVQTGFAKLRDVVELHNEKLIEMALIYTERSSKSEGSRDQNYAIFADRESVLNALGNSKEVHLNVIDSTEEGIVKSVRTWFDELSKDLHEKEEKQRHKNRVVEINLYIDAQIVDLESLDLVFL
;
A
#
# COMPACT_ATOMS: atom_id res chain seq x y z
N LEU A 1 -31.22 5.86 -18.95
CA LEU A 1 -31.56 6.04 -20.38
C LEU A 1 -33.03 6.45 -20.49
N ASP A 2 -33.35 7.62 -21.06
CA ASP A 2 -34.72 8.18 -21.10
C ASP A 2 -35.46 7.99 -22.45
N CYS A 3 -34.73 7.89 -23.56
CA CYS A 3 -35.30 7.72 -24.91
C CYS A 3 -34.46 6.70 -25.69
N LEU A 4 -35.10 5.80 -26.43
CA LEU A 4 -34.46 4.77 -27.24
C LEU A 4 -35.23 4.61 -28.56
N THR A 5 -34.49 4.59 -29.68
CA THR A 5 -35.04 4.34 -31.02
C THR A 5 -34.33 3.12 -31.60
N LEU A 6 -35.08 2.06 -31.89
CA LEU A 6 -34.60 0.85 -32.56
C LEU A 6 -35.36 0.57 -33.87
N GLN A 7 -36.24 1.49 -34.29
CA GLN A 7 -36.94 1.43 -35.56
C GLN A 7 -35.99 1.15 -36.74
N GLY A 8 -36.31 0.13 -37.53
CA GLY A 8 -35.49 -0.30 -38.67
C GLY A 8 -34.56 -1.49 -38.38
N ASN A 9 -34.39 -1.86 -37.11
CA ASN A 9 -33.69 -3.10 -36.74
C ASN A 9 -34.59 -4.32 -36.86
N PRO A 10 -34.06 -5.52 -37.18
CA PRO A 10 -34.85 -6.76 -37.26
C PRO A 10 -35.70 -7.03 -36.01
N ILE A 11 -35.18 -6.71 -34.81
CA ILE A 11 -35.87 -6.86 -33.53
C ILE A 11 -37.17 -6.06 -33.43
N SER A 12 -37.29 -4.94 -34.14
CA SER A 12 -38.52 -4.12 -34.17
C SER A 12 -39.69 -4.79 -34.91
N LYS A 13 -39.44 -5.91 -35.61
CA LYS A 13 -40.45 -6.70 -36.33
C LYS A 13 -41.03 -7.84 -35.48
N GLU A 14 -40.47 -8.12 -34.30
CA GLU A 14 -40.94 -9.17 -33.40
C GLU A 14 -42.25 -8.77 -32.71
N LEU A 15 -43.16 -9.74 -32.53
CA LEU A 15 -44.50 -9.48 -31.96
C LEU A 15 -44.45 -8.97 -30.51
N GLU A 16 -43.48 -9.45 -29.73
CA GLU A 16 -43.30 -9.07 -28.32
C GLU A 16 -42.29 -7.94 -28.10
N TYR A 17 -41.78 -7.34 -29.18
CA TYR A 17 -40.74 -6.30 -29.14
C TYR A 17 -41.02 -5.19 -28.12
N ASN A 18 -42.21 -4.57 -28.19
CA ASN A 18 -42.57 -3.48 -27.28
C ASN A 18 -42.65 -3.96 -25.82
N LYS A 19 -43.28 -5.12 -25.58
CA LYS A 19 -43.45 -5.67 -24.22
C LYS A 19 -42.10 -6.04 -23.60
N PHE A 20 -41.22 -6.65 -24.38
CA PHE A 20 -39.87 -6.99 -23.95
C PHE A 20 -39.07 -5.74 -23.55
N ILE A 21 -39.04 -4.70 -24.40
CA ILE A 21 -38.30 -3.48 -24.09
C ILE A 21 -38.90 -2.73 -22.88
N TYR A 22 -40.22 -2.72 -22.71
CA TYR A 22 -40.88 -2.09 -21.55
C TYR A 22 -40.57 -2.81 -20.23
N ALA A 23 -40.40 -4.13 -20.28
CA ALA A 23 -40.08 -4.97 -19.13
C ALA A 23 -38.62 -4.81 -18.67
N PHE A 24 -37.66 -4.85 -19.59
CA PHE A 24 -36.23 -4.88 -19.27
C PHE A 24 -35.58 -3.49 -19.13
N LEU A 25 -36.26 -2.40 -19.53
CA LEU A 25 -35.76 -1.02 -19.38
C LEU A 25 -36.74 -0.16 -18.55
N PRO A 26 -36.78 -0.32 -17.21
CA PRO A 26 -37.79 0.30 -16.35
C PRO A 26 -37.75 1.84 -16.39
N ASN A 27 -36.56 2.41 -16.59
CA ASN A 27 -36.33 3.86 -16.60
C ASN A 27 -36.61 4.53 -17.96
N LEU A 28 -36.92 3.77 -19.02
CA LEU A 28 -37.18 4.30 -20.35
C LEU A 28 -38.53 5.05 -20.41
N LYS A 29 -38.56 6.24 -21.02
CA LYS A 29 -39.78 7.07 -21.14
C LYS A 29 -40.36 7.07 -22.55
N TYR A 30 -39.51 6.93 -23.57
CA TYR A 30 -39.90 6.90 -24.98
C TYR A 30 -39.22 5.75 -25.73
N LEU A 31 -40.00 5.00 -26.51
CA LEU A 31 -39.53 3.97 -27.44
C LEU A 31 -40.03 4.30 -28.85
N ASP A 32 -39.14 4.40 -29.84
CA ASP A 32 -39.48 4.67 -31.24
C ASP A 32 -40.43 5.86 -31.42
N HIS A 33 -40.06 6.98 -30.79
CA HIS A 33 -40.83 8.23 -30.79
C HIS A 33 -42.23 8.13 -30.14
N LYS A 34 -42.56 7.02 -29.48
CA LYS A 34 -43.82 6.83 -28.73
C LYS A 34 -43.57 6.87 -27.23
N LYS A 35 -44.48 7.51 -26.50
CA LYS A 35 -44.44 7.56 -25.03
C LYS A 35 -44.87 6.21 -24.45
N ILE A 36 -44.11 5.70 -23.48
CA ILE A 36 -44.46 4.48 -22.76
C ILE A 36 -45.44 4.84 -21.63
N THR A 37 -46.62 4.21 -21.60
CA THR A 37 -47.61 4.40 -20.53
C THR A 37 -47.32 3.51 -19.33
N SER A 38 -47.78 3.91 -18.14
CA SER A 38 -47.61 3.12 -16.91
C SER A 38 -48.33 1.77 -16.97
N GLU A 39 -49.48 1.71 -17.64
CA GLU A 39 -50.26 0.48 -17.86
C GLU A 39 -49.47 -0.54 -18.70
N ASN A 40 -48.88 -0.09 -19.81
CA ASN A 40 -48.06 -0.95 -20.68
C ASN A 40 -46.81 -1.47 -19.98
N LYS A 41 -46.23 -0.69 -19.05
CA LYS A 41 -45.10 -1.14 -18.21
C LYS A 41 -45.54 -2.22 -17.22
N ALA A 42 -46.70 -2.06 -16.58
CA ALA A 42 -47.22 -3.04 -15.64
C ALA A 42 -47.51 -4.39 -16.31
N GLU A 43 -48.20 -4.39 -17.47
CA GLU A 43 -48.49 -5.60 -18.24
C GLU A 43 -47.21 -6.31 -18.72
N ALA A 44 -46.24 -5.55 -19.20
CA ALA A 44 -44.94 -6.07 -19.61
C ALA A 44 -44.15 -6.68 -18.43
N TYR A 45 -44.15 -6.01 -17.28
CA TYR A 45 -43.48 -6.49 -16.08
C TYR A 45 -44.10 -7.79 -15.56
N GLU A 46 -45.44 -7.90 -15.52
CA GLU A 46 -46.15 -9.14 -15.16
C GLU A 46 -45.78 -10.30 -16.09
N THR A 47 -45.70 -10.05 -17.39
CA THR A 47 -45.35 -11.07 -18.39
C THR A 47 -43.93 -11.60 -18.20
N TYR A 48 -42.97 -10.73 -17.90
CA TYR A 48 -41.55 -11.08 -17.77
C TYR A 48 -41.06 -11.15 -16.32
N THR A 49 -41.95 -11.21 -15.32
CA THR A 49 -41.57 -11.11 -13.89
C THR A 49 -40.47 -12.08 -13.50
N ILE A 50 -40.57 -13.35 -13.92
CA ILE A 50 -39.56 -14.38 -13.62
C ILE A 50 -38.22 -14.07 -14.30
N ALA A 51 -38.26 -13.57 -15.54
CA ALA A 51 -37.04 -13.27 -16.31
C ALA A 51 -36.35 -12.01 -15.76
N ILE A 52 -37.12 -10.97 -15.41
CA ILE A 52 -36.62 -9.77 -14.74
C ILE A 52 -36.04 -10.15 -13.37
N ALA A 53 -36.75 -10.93 -12.56
CA ALA A 53 -36.26 -11.36 -11.24
C ALA A 53 -34.93 -12.14 -11.35
N LYS A 54 -34.81 -13.04 -12.33
CA LYS A 54 -33.54 -13.75 -12.62
C LYS A 54 -32.43 -12.80 -13.06
N LEU A 55 -32.73 -11.85 -13.93
CA LEU A 55 -31.76 -10.88 -14.42
C LEU A 55 -31.30 -9.94 -13.31
N THR A 56 -32.21 -9.40 -12.52
CA THR A 56 -31.88 -8.57 -11.35
C THR A 56 -31.12 -9.35 -10.28
N GLN A 57 -31.45 -10.62 -10.06
CA GLN A 57 -30.67 -11.48 -9.16
C GLN A 57 -29.26 -11.75 -9.70
N HIS A 58 -29.12 -11.96 -11.01
CA HIS A 58 -27.83 -12.11 -11.65
C HIS A 58 -26.99 -10.85 -11.55
N GLU A 59 -27.55 -9.68 -11.92
CA GLU A 59 -26.89 -8.38 -11.79
C GLU A 59 -26.49 -8.09 -10.34
N ALA A 60 -27.37 -8.39 -9.37
CA ALA A 60 -27.06 -8.22 -7.94
C ALA A 60 -25.95 -9.18 -7.47
N ASN A 61 -25.95 -10.42 -7.95
CA ASN A 61 -24.88 -11.38 -7.64
C ASN A 61 -23.54 -10.91 -8.26
N GLU A 62 -23.55 -10.48 -9.52
CA GLU A 62 -22.37 -9.92 -10.21
C GLU A 62 -21.83 -8.70 -9.45
N GLU A 63 -22.70 -7.75 -9.07
CA GLU A 63 -22.30 -6.59 -8.28
C GLU A 63 -21.70 -6.99 -6.93
N THR A 64 -22.27 -7.99 -6.23
CA THR A 64 -21.67 -8.50 -4.99
C THR A 64 -20.35 -9.21 -5.19
N GLU A 65 -20.19 -9.95 -6.29
CA GLU A 65 -18.93 -10.63 -6.64
C GLU A 65 -17.84 -9.59 -6.97
N GLU A 66 -18.18 -8.54 -7.71
CA GLU A 66 -17.27 -7.43 -8.01
C GLU A 66 -16.80 -6.72 -6.73
N ILE A 67 -17.72 -6.38 -5.83
CA ILE A 67 -17.39 -5.76 -4.54
C ILE A 67 -16.47 -6.67 -3.71
N GLN A 68 -16.79 -7.96 -3.62
CA GLN A 68 -15.95 -8.93 -2.88
C GLN A 68 -14.56 -9.06 -3.50
N GLU A 69 -14.45 -9.04 -4.82
CA GLU A 69 -13.17 -9.11 -5.51
C GLU A 69 -12.33 -7.85 -5.26
N GLU A 70 -12.94 -6.66 -5.26
CA GLU A 70 -12.27 -5.40 -4.92
C GLU A 70 -11.81 -5.35 -3.46
N GLU A 71 -12.66 -5.77 -2.52
CA GLU A 71 -12.32 -5.87 -1.10
C GLU A 71 -11.15 -6.84 -0.89
N TYR A 72 -11.19 -8.01 -1.53
CA TYR A 72 -10.11 -8.99 -1.47
C TYR A 72 -8.80 -8.45 -2.05
N LYS A 73 -8.84 -7.78 -3.21
CA LYS A 73 -7.66 -7.15 -3.81
C LYS A 73 -7.05 -6.10 -2.88
N THR A 74 -7.87 -5.26 -2.27
CA THR A 74 -7.44 -4.21 -1.34
C THR A 74 -6.82 -4.83 -0.09
N PHE A 75 -7.46 -5.85 0.47
CA PHE A 75 -6.94 -6.59 1.61
C PHE A 75 -5.59 -7.25 1.31
N MET A 76 -5.44 -7.89 0.15
CA MET A 76 -4.17 -8.50 -0.25
C MET A 76 -3.05 -7.48 -0.48
N GLN A 77 -3.37 -6.24 -0.89
CA GLN A 77 -2.39 -5.15 -0.94
C GLN A 77 -1.89 -4.79 0.46
N ILE A 78 -2.78 -4.75 1.45
CA ILE A 78 -2.41 -4.53 2.85
C ILE A 78 -1.51 -5.66 3.35
N CYS A 79 -1.85 -6.92 3.08
CA CYS A 79 -1.01 -8.06 3.46
C CYS A 79 0.40 -7.98 2.87
N LYS A 80 0.51 -7.57 1.61
CA LYS A 80 1.80 -7.35 0.93
C LYS A 80 2.58 -6.20 1.56
N ALA A 81 1.92 -5.07 1.83
CA ALA A 81 2.55 -3.92 2.49
C ALA A 81 2.97 -4.24 3.95
N ALA A 82 2.26 -5.16 4.59
CA ALA A 82 2.59 -5.69 5.92
C ALA A 82 3.66 -6.79 5.88
N PHE A 83 4.07 -7.27 4.69
CA PHE A 83 5.04 -8.36 4.47
C PHE A 83 4.57 -9.72 5.01
N ILE A 84 3.26 -9.99 5.00
CA ILE A 84 2.67 -11.22 5.58
C ILE A 84 1.73 -11.95 4.60
N ASP A 85 1.77 -11.60 3.31
CA ASP A 85 0.96 -12.27 2.28
C ASP A 85 1.31 -13.75 2.12
N GLY A 86 2.58 -14.12 2.33
CA GLY A 86 3.03 -15.51 2.26
C GLY A 86 2.43 -16.45 3.32
N ILE A 87 1.99 -15.91 4.47
CA ILE A 87 1.43 -16.67 5.59
C ILE A 87 -0.09 -16.52 5.70
N TYR A 88 -0.74 -15.86 4.74
CA TYR A 88 -2.17 -15.66 4.76
C TYR A 88 -2.93 -16.97 4.45
N GLY A 89 -3.91 -17.29 5.29
CA GLY A 89 -4.74 -18.48 5.15
C GLY A 89 -3.90 -19.77 5.15
N ASP A 90 -4.17 -20.64 4.18
CA ASP A 90 -3.49 -21.94 4.02
C ASP A 90 -2.29 -21.87 3.06
N ASN A 91 -1.86 -20.67 2.64
CA ASN A 91 -0.85 -20.52 1.59
C ASN A 91 0.49 -21.18 1.96
N LEU A 92 0.99 -20.96 3.18
CA LEU A 92 2.23 -21.58 3.63
C LEU A 92 2.14 -23.11 3.61
N PHE A 93 1.01 -23.66 4.08
CA PHE A 93 0.75 -25.09 4.08
C PHE A 93 0.72 -25.67 2.67
N LYS A 94 -0.02 -25.02 1.75
CA LYS A 94 -0.05 -25.42 0.34
C LYS A 94 1.33 -25.45 -0.29
N VAL A 95 2.14 -24.40 -0.09
CA VAL A 95 3.50 -24.35 -0.66
C VAL A 95 4.42 -25.44 -0.08
N MET A 96 4.27 -25.79 1.20
CA MET A 96 4.99 -26.92 1.80
C MET A 96 4.65 -28.23 1.07
N PHE A 97 3.37 -28.54 0.92
CA PHE A 97 2.91 -29.81 0.33
C PHE A 97 3.10 -29.87 -1.19
N GLU A 98 2.98 -28.74 -1.90
CA GLU A 98 3.28 -28.66 -3.34
C GLU A 98 4.74 -28.98 -3.65
N LYS A 99 5.67 -28.60 -2.76
CA LYS A 99 7.10 -28.90 -2.91
C LYS A 99 7.49 -30.27 -2.36
N ASP A 100 6.68 -30.85 -1.50
CA ASP A 100 6.94 -32.16 -0.88
C ASP A 100 6.44 -33.33 -1.76
N THR A 101 7.26 -33.68 -2.76
CA THR A 101 6.97 -34.80 -3.67
C THR A 101 7.08 -36.17 -2.98
N ASP A 102 7.92 -36.28 -1.95
CA ASP A 102 8.20 -37.54 -1.26
C ASP A 102 7.08 -37.84 -0.23
N GLY A 103 6.66 -36.85 0.55
CA GLY A 103 5.53 -36.97 1.49
C GLY A 103 4.20 -37.13 0.78
N SER A 104 4.02 -36.53 -0.41
CA SER A 104 2.81 -36.70 -1.24
C SER A 104 2.47 -38.18 -1.53
N GLN A 105 3.47 -39.07 -1.59
CA GLN A 105 3.25 -40.50 -1.76
C GLN A 105 2.83 -41.20 -0.45
N LEU A 106 3.32 -40.70 0.69
CA LEU A 106 3.01 -41.21 2.02
C LEU A 106 1.60 -40.79 2.48
N PHE A 107 1.18 -39.56 2.17
CA PHE A 107 -0.12 -39.00 2.59
C PHE A 107 -1.34 -39.63 1.90
N GLN A 108 -1.13 -40.45 0.86
CA GLN A 108 -2.22 -41.21 0.21
C GLN A 108 -2.80 -42.32 1.09
N ALA A 109 -2.10 -42.70 2.17
CA ALA A 109 -2.59 -43.69 3.11
C ALA A 109 -3.75 -43.11 3.96
N PRO A 110 -4.98 -43.67 3.90
CA PRO A 110 -6.15 -43.14 4.62
C PRO A 110 -5.96 -43.00 6.13
N LEU A 111 -5.06 -43.80 6.72
CA LEU A 111 -4.75 -43.82 8.14
C LEU A 111 -3.81 -42.69 8.59
N LEU A 112 -3.12 -42.03 7.65
CA LEU A 112 -2.26 -40.87 7.94
C LEU A 112 -3.02 -39.55 7.79
N LYS A 113 -4.23 -39.59 7.22
CA LYS A 113 -5.07 -38.41 6.98
C LYS A 113 -5.33 -37.61 8.25
N GLU A 114 -5.71 -38.27 9.35
CA GLU A 114 -5.98 -37.59 10.62
C GLU A 114 -4.77 -36.82 11.17
N ILE A 115 -3.55 -37.33 10.95
CA ILE A 115 -2.30 -36.69 11.40
C ILE A 115 -1.98 -35.47 10.55
N VAL A 116 -2.27 -35.55 9.24
CA VAL A 116 -2.10 -34.44 8.30
C VAL A 116 -3.15 -33.36 8.57
N ASP A 117 -4.41 -33.73 8.79
CA ASP A 117 -5.49 -32.78 9.13
C ASP A 117 -5.15 -32.02 10.44
N GLN A 118 -4.64 -32.72 11.46
CA GLN A 118 -4.17 -32.09 12.72
C GLN A 118 -2.93 -31.19 12.51
N TYR A 119 -2.10 -31.48 11.51
CA TYR A 119 -0.93 -30.67 11.20
C TYR A 119 -1.32 -29.40 10.47
N GLU A 120 -2.23 -29.50 9.51
CA GLU A 120 -2.83 -28.36 8.81
C GLU A 120 -3.46 -27.37 9.78
N GLU A 121 -4.29 -27.87 10.71
CA GLU A 121 -4.93 -27.04 11.74
C GLU A 121 -3.90 -26.30 12.61
N LYS A 122 -2.83 -26.98 13.04
CA LYS A 122 -1.79 -26.36 13.87
C LYS A 122 -0.95 -25.34 13.13
N ILE A 123 -0.62 -25.59 11.86
CA ILE A 123 0.09 -24.63 11.02
C ILE A 123 -0.79 -23.40 10.80
N ALA A 124 -2.08 -23.60 10.49
CA ALA A 124 -3.04 -22.52 10.31
C ALA A 124 -3.17 -21.66 11.58
N ASP A 125 -3.28 -22.29 12.75
CA ASP A 125 -3.36 -21.59 14.05
C ASP A 125 -2.13 -20.72 14.34
N GLU A 126 -0.91 -21.23 14.09
CA GLU A 126 0.31 -20.45 14.30
C GLU A 126 0.48 -19.36 13.22
N CYS A 127 0.12 -19.63 11.97
CA CYS A 127 0.11 -18.63 10.90
C CYS A 127 -0.87 -17.50 11.21
N GLU A 128 -2.07 -17.81 11.70
CA GLU A 128 -3.09 -16.80 12.05
C GLU A 128 -2.60 -15.89 13.18
N LYS A 129 -1.99 -16.44 14.24
CA LYS A 129 -1.40 -15.65 15.32
C LYS A 129 -0.32 -14.70 14.81
N LEU A 130 0.56 -15.21 13.94
CA LEU A 130 1.63 -14.43 13.34
C LEU A 130 1.09 -13.36 12.39
N PHE A 131 0.08 -13.70 11.60
CA PHE A 131 -0.61 -12.80 10.68
C PHE A 131 -1.25 -11.62 11.43
N GLN A 132 -1.98 -11.89 12.52
CA GLN A 132 -2.57 -10.83 13.35
C GLN A 132 -1.51 -9.91 13.97
N SER A 133 -0.39 -10.50 14.42
CA SER A 133 0.73 -9.74 14.97
C SER A 133 1.38 -8.85 13.90
N GLY A 134 1.54 -9.36 12.68
CA GLY A 134 2.05 -8.60 11.54
C GLY A 134 1.13 -7.47 11.10
N LEU A 135 -0.19 -7.67 11.11
CA LEU A 135 -1.17 -6.61 10.87
C LEU A 135 -1.09 -5.51 11.94
N SER A 136 -0.91 -5.87 13.21
CA SER A 136 -0.71 -4.89 14.28
C SER A 136 0.57 -4.09 14.06
N ALA A 137 1.69 -4.75 13.79
CA ALA A 137 2.97 -4.09 13.53
C ALA A 137 2.92 -3.20 12.28
N TYR A 138 2.12 -3.56 11.27
CA TYR A 138 1.87 -2.70 10.11
C TYR A 138 1.13 -1.42 10.50
N ARG A 139 0.04 -1.52 11.28
CA ARG A 139 -0.71 -0.35 11.76
C ARG A 139 0.17 0.58 12.61
N ASP A 140 1.03 0.02 13.46
CA ASP A 140 1.94 0.81 14.29
C ASP A 140 2.96 1.58 13.45
N ARG A 141 3.44 0.99 12.34
CA ARG A 141 4.33 1.67 11.38
C ARG A 141 3.60 2.77 10.61
N GLN A 142 2.36 2.52 10.17
CA GLN A 142 1.54 3.53 9.50
C GLN A 142 1.27 4.74 10.41
N SER A 143 0.93 4.50 11.68
CA SER A 143 0.71 5.54 12.67
C SER A 143 1.94 6.42 12.86
N GLU A 144 3.14 5.82 12.92
CA GLU A 144 4.41 6.55 13.02
C GLU A 144 4.65 7.41 11.75
N GLU A 145 4.40 6.85 10.56
CA GLU A 145 4.56 7.57 9.30
C GLU A 145 3.56 8.74 9.17
N GLU A 146 2.32 8.55 9.61
CA GLU A 146 1.31 9.62 9.65
C GLU A 146 1.74 10.75 10.59
N ALA A 147 2.25 10.41 11.78
CA ALA A 147 2.77 11.38 12.74
C ALA A 147 3.96 12.18 12.17
N LEU A 148 4.89 11.51 11.48
CA LEU A 148 5.98 12.17 10.76
C LEU A 148 5.43 13.15 9.71
N ARG A 149 4.50 12.70 8.86
CA ARG A 149 3.93 13.52 7.78
C ARG A 149 3.24 14.76 8.33
N GLU A 150 2.52 14.62 9.45
CA GLU A 150 1.89 15.76 10.13
C GLU A 150 2.93 16.74 10.69
N SER A 151 3.97 16.22 11.36
CA SER A 151 5.08 17.03 11.91
C SER A 151 5.78 17.83 10.80
N ILE A 152 6.20 17.16 9.73
CA ILE A 152 6.84 17.79 8.56
C ILE A 152 5.92 18.87 7.96
N LYS A 153 4.62 18.58 7.80
CA LYS A 153 3.66 19.53 7.26
C LYS A 153 3.55 20.78 8.14
N SER A 154 3.47 20.61 9.46
CA SER A 154 3.42 21.71 10.41
C SER A 154 4.68 22.56 10.35
N SER A 155 5.87 21.95 10.40
CA SER A 155 7.15 22.68 10.33
C SER A 155 7.35 23.39 8.98
N LYS A 156 6.92 22.77 7.86
CA LYS A 156 6.91 23.43 6.54
C LYS A 156 6.02 24.68 6.54
N GLN A 157 4.86 24.60 7.18
CA GLN A 157 3.93 25.72 7.26
C GLN A 157 4.50 26.86 8.11
N GLU A 158 5.07 26.56 9.27
CA GLU A 158 5.72 27.55 10.14
C GLU A 158 6.89 28.26 9.43
N SER A 159 7.78 27.50 8.78
CA SER A 159 8.90 28.08 8.03
C SER A 159 8.42 28.96 6.88
N LYS A 160 7.35 28.56 6.19
CA LYS A 160 6.73 29.34 5.11
C LYS A 160 6.13 30.64 5.62
N ASP A 161 5.36 30.59 6.71
CA ASP A 161 4.72 31.78 7.28
C ASP A 161 5.77 32.80 7.74
N ARG A 162 6.86 32.32 8.36
CA ARG A 162 7.99 33.15 8.73
C ARG A 162 8.66 33.80 7.52
N ALA A 163 8.89 33.04 6.44
CA ALA A 163 9.47 33.57 5.21
C ALA A 163 8.58 34.64 4.56
N LEU A 164 7.26 34.41 4.52
CA LEU A 164 6.29 35.38 4.00
C LEU A 164 6.29 36.67 4.82
N SER A 165 6.29 36.59 6.15
CA SER A 165 6.37 37.78 7.01
C SER A 165 7.66 38.57 6.79
N LEU A 166 8.80 37.90 6.59
CA LEU A 166 10.06 38.58 6.26
C LEU A 166 9.96 39.34 4.92
N ILE A 167 9.37 38.72 3.91
CA ILE A 167 9.15 39.34 2.59
C ILE A 167 8.18 40.52 2.70
N GLU A 168 7.04 40.36 3.39
CA GLU A 168 6.06 41.43 3.57
C GLU A 168 6.64 42.64 4.30
N ASN A 169 7.46 42.41 5.33
CA ASN A 169 8.16 43.48 6.04
C ASN A 169 9.13 44.22 5.12
N TYR A 170 9.93 43.48 4.33
CA TYR A 170 10.82 44.07 3.33
C TYR A 170 10.06 44.91 2.30
N GLU A 171 8.98 44.39 1.72
CA GLU A 171 8.20 45.10 0.70
C GLU A 171 7.56 46.38 1.26
N THR A 172 7.12 46.34 2.53
CA THR A 172 6.61 47.51 3.24
C THR A 172 7.70 48.57 3.39
N THR A 173 8.87 48.20 3.91
CA THR A 173 10.01 49.11 4.08
C THR A 173 10.50 49.67 2.74
N LYS A 174 10.59 48.81 1.71
CA LYS A 174 10.93 49.21 0.33
C LYS A 174 9.95 50.28 -0.16
N THR A 175 8.65 50.03 -0.06
CA THR A 175 7.61 50.97 -0.49
C THR A 175 7.75 52.33 0.20
N GLU A 176 7.96 52.35 1.52
CA GLU A 176 8.16 53.59 2.28
C GLU A 176 9.40 54.37 1.84
N ILE A 177 10.50 53.69 1.49
CA ILE A 177 11.70 54.33 0.96
C ILE A 177 11.45 54.90 -0.44
N PHE A 178 10.74 54.17 -1.30
CA PHE A 178 10.38 54.65 -2.64
C PHE A 178 9.42 55.85 -2.62
N GLU A 179 8.50 55.91 -1.66
CA GLU A 179 7.67 57.11 -1.45
C GLU A 179 8.52 58.34 -1.09
N LYS A 180 9.56 58.17 -0.27
CA LYS A 180 10.51 59.26 0.05
C LYS A 180 11.31 59.69 -1.19
N LEU A 181 11.79 58.73 -1.98
CA LEU A 181 12.51 58.99 -3.24
C LEU A 181 11.66 59.78 -4.24
N ASN A 182 10.39 59.40 -4.40
CA ASN A 182 9.45 60.09 -5.29
C ASN A 182 9.13 61.53 -4.84
N GLY A 183 9.38 61.86 -3.57
CA GLY A 183 9.22 63.21 -3.03
C GLY A 183 10.43 64.13 -3.26
N ILE A 184 11.53 63.63 -3.83
CA ILE A 184 12.73 64.42 -4.09
C ILE A 184 12.55 65.20 -5.40
N GLU A 185 12.85 66.50 -5.37
CA GLU A 185 12.84 67.35 -6.56
C GLU A 185 13.90 66.90 -7.58
N PRO A 186 13.63 66.98 -8.91
CA PRO A 186 14.55 66.48 -9.93
C PRO A 186 15.97 67.07 -9.87
N GLU A 187 16.09 68.31 -9.38
CA GLU A 187 17.35 69.05 -9.27
C GLU A 187 18.26 68.51 -8.15
N ASP A 188 17.68 67.94 -7.10
CA ASP A 188 18.39 67.42 -5.92
C ASP A 188 18.55 65.89 -5.94
N TYR A 189 17.87 65.20 -6.86
CA TYR A 189 17.82 63.73 -6.94
C TYR A 189 19.20 63.08 -6.98
N ALA A 190 20.12 63.62 -7.81
CA ALA A 190 21.47 63.07 -7.97
C ALA A 190 22.30 63.05 -6.67
N VAL A 191 21.96 63.86 -5.68
CA VAL A 191 22.67 63.96 -4.40
C VAL A 191 21.90 63.26 -3.28
N LEU A 192 20.56 63.37 -3.28
CA LEU A 192 19.72 62.92 -2.17
C LEU A 192 19.17 61.49 -2.33
N ALA A 193 19.22 60.90 -3.54
CA ALA A 193 18.68 59.55 -3.77
C ALA A 193 19.60 58.42 -3.27
N GLU A 194 20.93 58.57 -3.39
CA GLU A 194 21.89 57.49 -3.08
C GLU A 194 21.80 56.94 -1.64
N PRO A 195 21.62 57.75 -0.58
CA PRO A 195 21.41 57.24 0.77
C PRO A 195 20.21 56.30 0.89
N HIS A 196 19.10 56.62 0.20
CA HIS A 196 17.89 55.80 0.19
C HIS A 196 18.09 54.51 -0.62
N LEU A 197 18.75 54.59 -1.78
CA LEU A 197 19.07 53.41 -2.59
C LEU A 197 20.04 52.47 -1.86
N SER A 198 21.00 53.03 -1.12
CA SER A 198 21.88 52.27 -0.24
C SER A 198 21.11 51.60 0.91
N GLU A 199 20.09 52.25 1.46
CA GLU A 199 19.20 51.67 2.47
C GLU A 199 18.44 50.45 1.88
N VAL A 200 17.88 50.56 0.67
CA VAL A 200 17.23 49.42 0.00
C VAL A 200 18.20 48.27 -0.27
N ARG A 201 19.44 48.57 -0.73
CA ARG A 201 20.49 47.54 -0.90
C ARG A 201 20.78 46.81 0.40
N GLN A 202 20.85 47.53 1.52
CA GLN A 202 21.04 46.94 2.83
C GLN A 202 19.83 46.06 3.22
N CYS A 203 18.61 46.53 3.03
CA CYS A 203 17.39 45.75 3.31
C CYS A 203 17.33 44.46 2.46
N ILE A 204 17.75 44.49 1.19
CA ILE A 204 17.84 43.27 0.35
C ILE A 204 18.83 42.27 0.95
N HIS A 205 20.01 42.74 1.37
CA HIS A 205 21.02 41.89 1.98
C HIS A 205 20.55 41.31 3.33
N GLU A 206 19.88 42.11 4.17
CA GLU A 206 19.29 41.65 5.42
C GLU A 206 18.19 40.60 5.17
N LEU A 207 17.30 40.83 4.20
CA LEU A 207 16.29 39.87 3.80
C LEU A 207 16.90 38.53 3.35
N TRP A 208 17.97 38.58 2.53
CA TRP A 208 18.67 37.36 2.12
C TRP A 208 19.22 36.60 3.32
N ASN A 209 19.88 37.28 4.26
CA ASN A 209 20.42 36.65 5.46
C ASN A 209 19.31 36.02 6.32
N ASP A 210 18.20 36.71 6.49
CA ASP A 210 17.08 36.23 7.31
C ASP A 210 16.37 35.03 6.66
N LEU A 211 16.14 35.07 5.34
CA LEU A 211 15.55 33.95 4.60
C LEU A 211 16.48 32.72 4.60
N MET A 212 17.78 32.92 4.39
CA MET A 212 18.77 31.84 4.48
C MET A 212 18.87 31.26 5.89
N THR A 213 18.81 32.12 6.92
CA THR A 213 18.80 31.69 8.33
C THR A 213 17.54 30.88 8.65
N ASN A 214 16.37 31.34 8.19
CA ASN A 214 15.12 30.60 8.35
C ASN A 214 15.19 29.20 7.71
N GLU A 215 15.73 29.11 6.50
CA GLU A 215 15.89 27.83 5.80
C GLU A 215 16.92 26.92 6.49
N MET A 216 18.04 27.47 6.99
CA MET A 216 19.02 26.69 7.74
C MET A 216 18.44 26.13 9.04
N VAL A 217 17.69 26.93 9.80
CA VAL A 217 17.01 26.47 11.02
C VAL A 217 16.00 25.38 10.69
N PHE A 218 15.20 25.57 9.63
CA PHE A 218 14.22 24.57 9.23
C PHE A 218 14.85 23.29 8.68
N MET A 219 16.02 23.36 8.03
CA MET A 219 16.79 22.18 7.64
C MET A 219 17.23 21.37 8.86
N ASN A 220 17.81 22.03 9.87
CA ASN A 220 18.24 21.36 11.10
C ASN A 220 17.06 20.71 11.85
N GLN A 221 15.93 21.42 11.96
CA GLN A 221 14.71 20.88 12.56
C GLN A 221 14.21 19.64 11.82
N LEU A 222 14.27 19.64 10.48
CA LEU A 222 13.83 18.50 9.70
C LEU A 222 14.76 17.30 9.88
N GLU A 223 16.07 17.51 9.93
CA GLU A 223 17.05 16.47 10.23
C GLU A 223 16.79 15.86 11.62
N GLU A 224 16.49 16.68 12.64
CA GLU A 224 16.13 16.19 13.97
C GLU A 224 14.84 15.36 13.96
N ILE A 225 13.78 15.84 13.29
CA ILE A 225 12.50 15.12 13.17
C ILE A 225 12.69 13.77 12.46
N ASN A 226 13.43 13.76 11.36
CA ASN A 226 13.69 12.53 10.61
C ASN A 226 14.53 11.54 11.42
N ASN A 227 15.60 11.98 12.08
CA ASN A 227 16.42 11.11 12.91
C ASN A 227 15.64 10.48 14.08
N GLU A 228 14.74 11.25 14.72
CA GLU A 228 13.87 10.74 15.79
C GLU A 228 12.89 9.69 15.24
N PHE A 229 12.28 9.96 14.08
CA PHE A 229 11.41 9.02 13.39
C PHE A 229 12.14 7.72 13.01
N GLU A 230 13.33 7.82 12.43
CA GLU A 230 14.13 6.66 12.05
C GLU A 230 14.45 5.78 13.25
N ARG A 231 14.83 6.38 14.38
CA ARG A 231 15.09 5.63 15.62
C ARG A 231 13.84 4.92 16.12
N ASN A 232 12.69 5.60 16.14
CA ASN A 232 11.43 4.99 16.59
C ASN A 232 10.99 3.86 15.65
N LEU A 233 11.14 4.07 14.34
CA LEU A 233 10.76 3.08 13.35
C LEU A 233 11.72 1.88 13.35
N GLU A 234 13.01 2.08 13.58
CA GLU A 234 14.00 1.02 13.76
C GLU A 234 13.61 0.09 14.92
N GLU A 235 13.17 0.65 16.05
CA GLU A 235 12.67 -0.14 17.19
C GLU A 235 11.42 -0.97 16.80
N LYS A 236 10.46 -0.37 16.09
CA LYS A 236 9.26 -1.08 15.60
C LYS A 236 9.61 -2.18 14.61
N VAL A 237 10.56 -1.93 13.70
CA VAL A 237 11.05 -2.92 12.73
C VAL A 237 11.77 -4.06 13.44
N ALA A 238 12.63 -3.76 14.42
CA ALA A 238 13.31 -4.76 15.22
C ALA A 238 12.32 -5.65 16.00
N SER A 239 11.33 -5.05 16.64
CA SER A 239 10.27 -5.76 17.36
C SER A 239 9.44 -6.66 16.43
N PHE A 240 9.12 -6.17 15.23
CA PHE A 240 8.44 -6.99 14.23
C PHE A 240 9.29 -8.18 13.77
N ILE A 241 10.59 -7.97 13.50
CA ILE A 241 11.51 -9.05 13.15
C ILE A 241 11.58 -10.11 14.25
N GLU A 242 11.70 -9.70 15.52
CA GLU A 242 11.70 -10.64 16.65
C GLU A 242 10.40 -11.45 16.74
N THR A 243 9.26 -10.78 16.51
CA THR A 243 7.94 -11.43 16.47
C THR A 243 7.86 -12.46 15.34
N VAL A 244 8.35 -12.11 14.15
CA VAL A 244 8.45 -13.00 13.00
C VAL A 244 9.30 -14.22 13.35
N GLN A 245 10.53 -14.01 13.81
CA GLN A 245 11.46 -15.09 14.18
C GLN A 245 10.87 -16.03 15.24
N THR A 246 10.19 -15.46 16.24
CA THR A 246 9.52 -16.23 17.30
C THR A 246 8.34 -17.04 16.74
N GLY A 247 7.54 -16.46 15.84
CA GLY A 247 6.44 -17.18 15.17
C GLY A 247 6.93 -18.33 14.31
N PHE A 248 7.99 -18.10 13.51
CA PHE A 248 8.58 -19.13 12.68
C PHE A 248 9.31 -20.21 13.48
N ALA A 249 9.89 -19.90 14.64
CA ALA A 249 10.40 -20.92 15.56
C ALA A 249 9.29 -21.90 16.00
N LYS A 250 8.10 -21.40 16.34
CA LYS A 250 6.94 -22.26 16.67
C LYS A 250 6.48 -23.10 15.48
N LEU A 251 6.49 -22.54 14.27
CA LEU A 251 6.17 -23.31 13.07
C LEU A 251 7.13 -24.48 12.85
N ARG A 252 8.45 -24.27 13.09
CA ARG A 252 9.43 -25.37 13.06
C ARG A 252 9.12 -26.43 14.12
N ASP A 253 8.77 -26.04 15.35
CA ASP A 253 8.38 -26.98 16.40
C ASP A 253 7.14 -27.82 16.01
N VAL A 254 6.17 -27.20 15.32
CA VAL A 254 5.00 -27.92 14.78
C VAL A 254 5.41 -28.94 13.72
N VAL A 255 6.35 -28.61 12.83
CA VAL A 255 6.89 -29.54 11.83
C VAL A 255 7.64 -30.70 12.47
N GLU A 256 8.46 -30.43 13.48
CA GLU A 256 9.19 -31.45 14.25
C GLU A 256 8.21 -32.43 14.91
N LEU A 257 7.24 -31.90 15.65
CA LEU A 257 6.23 -32.73 16.32
C LEU A 257 5.38 -33.53 15.33
N HIS A 258 5.06 -32.95 14.16
CA HIS A 258 4.36 -33.66 13.11
C HIS A 258 5.21 -34.82 12.58
N ASN A 259 6.48 -34.58 12.26
CA ASN A 259 7.38 -35.60 11.73
C ASN A 259 7.57 -36.76 12.72
N GLU A 260 7.76 -36.49 14.01
CA GLU A 260 7.85 -37.52 15.05
C GLU A 260 6.63 -38.44 15.09
N LYS A 261 5.42 -37.85 15.12
CA LYS A 261 4.15 -38.59 15.10
C LYS A 261 3.95 -39.37 13.80
N LEU A 262 4.33 -38.77 12.69
CA LEU A 262 4.21 -39.36 11.37
C LEU A 262 5.14 -40.58 11.24
N ILE A 263 6.37 -40.49 11.75
CA ILE A 263 7.31 -41.61 11.84
C ILE A 263 6.73 -42.74 12.69
N GLU A 264 6.25 -42.46 13.90
CA GLU A 264 5.68 -43.48 14.79
C GLU A 264 4.57 -44.28 14.08
N MET A 265 3.65 -43.57 13.43
CA MET A 265 2.50 -44.16 12.75
C MET A 265 2.89 -44.89 11.46
N ALA A 266 3.82 -44.34 10.68
CA ALA A 266 4.33 -44.98 9.47
C ALA A 266 5.10 -46.28 9.78
N LEU A 267 5.82 -46.33 10.91
CA LEU A 267 6.54 -47.53 11.35
C LEU A 267 5.58 -48.63 11.82
N ILE A 268 4.54 -48.28 12.60
CA ILE A 268 3.46 -49.23 12.94
C ILE A 268 2.84 -49.83 11.67
N TYR A 269 2.67 -49.00 10.63
CA TYR A 269 2.12 -49.44 9.36
C TYR A 269 3.05 -50.38 8.59
N THR A 270 4.34 -50.07 8.56
CA THR A 270 5.41 -50.89 7.96
C THR A 270 5.48 -52.28 8.65
N GLU A 271 5.37 -52.32 9.98
CA GLU A 271 5.35 -53.56 10.76
C GLU A 271 4.09 -54.41 10.55
N ARG A 272 2.92 -53.79 10.35
CA ARG A 272 1.68 -54.51 10.03
C ARG A 272 1.70 -55.04 8.60
N SER A 273 2.25 -54.27 7.66
CA SER A 273 2.35 -54.63 6.25
C SER A 273 3.33 -55.78 6.01
N SER A 274 4.38 -55.90 6.82
CA SER A 274 5.31 -57.05 6.76
C SER A 274 4.71 -58.37 7.28
N LYS A 275 3.60 -58.33 8.05
CA LYS A 275 2.93 -59.49 8.64
C LYS A 275 1.67 -59.95 7.89
N SER A 276 1.11 -59.12 7.01
CA SER A 276 -0.10 -59.44 6.24
C SER A 276 0.26 -60.11 4.91
N GLU A 277 -0.11 -61.38 4.73
CA GLU A 277 0.10 -62.15 3.47
C GLU A 277 -0.94 -61.82 2.37
N GLY A 278 -1.77 -60.78 2.55
CA GLY A 278 -2.81 -60.36 1.60
C GLY A 278 -2.32 -59.45 0.48
N SER A 279 -3.12 -59.33 -0.60
CA SER A 279 -2.81 -58.53 -1.80
C SER A 279 -2.38 -57.12 -1.44
N ARG A 280 -1.09 -56.82 -1.68
CA ARG A 280 -0.52 -55.49 -1.50
C ARG A 280 -1.18 -54.56 -2.49
N ASP A 281 -2.01 -53.66 -1.99
CA ASP A 281 -2.61 -52.61 -2.80
C ASP A 281 -1.50 -51.60 -3.19
N GLN A 282 -1.56 -51.07 -4.41
CA GLN A 282 -0.40 -50.48 -5.09
C GLN A 282 0.12 -49.20 -4.38
N ASN A 283 -0.79 -48.54 -3.65
CA ASN A 283 -0.52 -47.36 -2.81
C ASN A 283 0.31 -47.69 -1.55
N TYR A 284 0.58 -48.96 -1.25
CA TYR A 284 1.30 -49.40 -0.05
C TYR A 284 2.71 -49.89 -0.32
N ALA A 285 3.20 -49.79 -1.57
CA ALA A 285 4.54 -50.21 -1.95
C ALA A 285 5.64 -49.45 -1.19
N ILE A 286 5.42 -48.16 -0.87
CA ILE A 286 6.37 -47.32 -0.14
C ILE A 286 6.59 -47.79 1.31
N PHE A 287 5.59 -48.43 1.92
CA PHE A 287 5.66 -48.99 3.29
C PHE A 287 6.26 -50.40 3.34
N ALA A 288 6.73 -50.93 2.22
CA ALA A 288 7.35 -52.26 2.19
C ALA A 288 8.79 -52.26 2.74
N ASP A 289 9.47 -51.12 2.68
CA ASP A 289 10.83 -50.94 3.17
C ASP A 289 10.90 -49.83 4.21
N ARG A 290 11.35 -50.20 5.42
CA ARG A 290 11.46 -49.28 6.54
C ARG A 290 12.45 -48.15 6.25
N GLU A 291 13.55 -48.44 5.57
CA GLU A 291 14.59 -47.45 5.26
C GLU A 291 14.06 -46.41 4.27
N SER A 292 13.39 -46.86 3.20
CA SER A 292 12.70 -45.99 2.25
C SER A 292 11.67 -45.07 2.90
N VAL A 293 10.86 -45.56 3.85
CA VAL A 293 9.87 -44.73 4.57
C VAL A 293 10.57 -43.65 5.40
N LEU A 294 11.60 -44.02 6.17
CA LEU A 294 12.31 -43.07 7.01
C LEU A 294 13.03 -42.00 6.19
N ASN A 295 13.63 -42.38 5.05
CA ASN A 295 14.26 -41.43 4.14
C ASN A 295 13.25 -40.46 3.53
N ALA A 296 12.09 -40.95 3.06
CA ALA A 296 11.04 -40.09 2.51
C ALA A 296 10.46 -39.12 3.56
N LEU A 297 10.27 -39.59 4.81
CA LEU A 297 9.83 -38.74 5.92
C LEU A 297 10.87 -37.70 6.33
N GLY A 298 12.16 -38.05 6.27
CA GLY A 298 13.26 -37.12 6.49
C GLY A 298 13.29 -36.02 5.44
N ASN A 299 13.22 -36.39 4.16
CA ASN A 299 13.17 -35.44 3.04
C ASN A 299 11.95 -34.52 3.13
N SER A 300 10.76 -35.06 3.40
CA SER A 300 9.51 -34.30 3.57
C SER A 300 9.65 -33.21 4.65
N LYS A 301 10.21 -33.58 5.81
CA LYS A 301 10.50 -32.63 6.89
C LYS A 301 11.48 -31.55 6.43
N GLU A 302 12.58 -31.91 5.77
CA GLU A 302 13.56 -30.93 5.27
C GLU A 302 12.93 -29.95 4.27
N VAL A 303 12.08 -30.43 3.38
CA VAL A 303 11.35 -29.57 2.42
C VAL A 303 10.44 -28.59 3.16
N HIS A 304 9.68 -29.04 4.15
CA HIS A 304 8.79 -28.17 4.93
C HIS A 304 9.58 -27.10 5.70
N LEU A 305 10.68 -27.49 6.36
CA LEU A 305 11.58 -26.56 7.05
C LEU A 305 12.18 -25.53 6.08
N ASN A 306 12.64 -25.96 4.90
CA ASN A 306 13.18 -25.05 3.89
C ASN A 306 12.15 -24.02 3.40
N VAL A 307 10.87 -24.40 3.28
CA VAL A 307 9.79 -23.47 2.91
C VAL A 307 9.54 -22.46 4.01
N ILE A 308 9.49 -22.90 5.26
CA ILE A 308 9.34 -22.05 6.45
C ILE A 308 10.51 -21.06 6.52
N ASP A 309 11.75 -21.53 6.42
CA ASP A 309 12.94 -20.69 6.48
C ASP A 309 12.99 -19.69 5.32
N SER A 310 12.70 -20.12 4.09
CA SER A 310 12.65 -19.22 2.92
C SER A 310 11.59 -18.14 3.08
N THR A 311 10.45 -18.47 3.69
CA THR A 311 9.36 -17.52 3.93
C THR A 311 9.78 -16.51 5.00
N GLU A 312 10.35 -16.98 6.12
CA GLU A 312 10.88 -16.10 7.18
C GLU A 312 11.92 -15.13 6.64
N GLU A 313 12.91 -15.63 5.90
CA GLU A 313 13.95 -14.82 5.27
C GLU A 313 13.36 -13.78 4.32
N GLY A 314 12.33 -14.16 3.55
CA GLY A 314 11.61 -13.26 2.66
C GLY A 314 10.98 -12.08 3.41
N ILE A 315 10.31 -12.35 4.54
CA ILE A 315 9.67 -11.32 5.37
C ILE A 315 10.72 -10.39 6.01
N VAL A 316 11.74 -10.97 6.64
CA VAL A 316 12.83 -10.22 7.32
C VAL A 316 13.58 -9.35 6.32
N LYS A 317 13.88 -9.88 5.12
CA LYS A 317 14.52 -9.11 4.06
C LYS A 317 13.63 -7.97 3.58
N SER A 318 12.35 -8.24 3.34
CA SER A 318 11.41 -7.24 2.81
C SER A 318 11.26 -6.05 3.75
N VAL A 319 11.10 -6.29 5.07
CA VAL A 319 10.98 -5.19 6.03
C VAL A 319 12.27 -4.36 6.15
N ARG A 320 13.44 -5.00 6.11
CA ARG A 320 14.73 -4.29 6.15
C ARG A 320 14.94 -3.44 4.91
N THR A 321 14.73 -4.03 3.73
CA THR A 321 14.85 -3.29 2.46
C THR A 321 13.88 -2.11 2.40
N TRP A 322 12.63 -2.31 2.84
CA TRP A 322 11.66 -1.23 2.91
C TRP A 322 12.11 -0.10 3.86
N PHE A 323 12.61 -0.45 5.05
CA PHE A 323 13.09 0.53 6.02
C PHE A 323 14.29 1.33 5.46
N ASP A 324 15.29 0.63 4.91
CA ASP A 324 16.47 1.26 4.29
C ASP A 324 16.08 2.21 3.14
N GLU A 325 15.13 1.79 2.30
CA GLU A 325 14.64 2.60 1.17
C GLU A 325 13.86 3.83 1.66
N LEU A 326 13.01 3.68 2.67
CA LEU A 326 12.24 4.78 3.26
C LEU A 326 13.16 5.84 3.87
N SER A 327 14.10 5.41 4.72
CA SER A 327 15.12 6.27 5.34
C SER A 327 15.92 7.05 4.31
N LYS A 328 16.41 6.35 3.28
CA LYS A 328 17.13 6.98 2.19
C LYS A 328 16.27 8.01 1.44
N ASP A 329 15.00 7.69 1.20
CA ASP A 329 14.09 8.59 0.49
C ASP A 329 13.80 9.87 1.29
N LEU A 330 13.62 9.74 2.60
CA LEU A 330 13.43 10.88 3.51
C LEU A 330 14.64 11.82 3.49
N HIS A 331 15.85 11.29 3.70
CA HIS A 331 17.06 12.12 3.68
C HIS A 331 17.34 12.75 2.31
N GLU A 332 17.10 12.03 1.21
CA GLU A 332 17.41 12.58 -0.12
C GLU A 332 16.35 13.59 -0.57
N LYS A 333 15.06 13.27 -0.44
CA LYS A 333 13.98 14.13 -0.96
C LYS A 333 13.56 15.21 0.03
N GLU A 334 13.26 14.84 1.27
CA GLU A 334 12.66 15.76 2.24
C GLU A 334 13.70 16.73 2.82
N GLU A 335 14.94 16.29 3.03
CA GLU A 335 16.03 17.16 3.52
C GLU A 335 16.83 17.77 2.37
N LYS A 336 17.65 16.97 1.67
CA LYS A 336 18.69 17.49 0.78
C LYS A 336 18.11 18.20 -0.45
N GLN A 337 17.21 17.54 -1.16
CA GLN A 337 16.66 18.09 -2.40
C GLN A 337 15.76 19.29 -2.10
N ARG A 338 14.93 19.21 -1.06
CA ARG A 338 14.11 20.34 -0.59
C ARG A 338 14.96 21.54 -0.24
N HIS A 339 16.01 21.34 0.56
CA HIS A 339 16.89 22.42 0.99
C HIS A 339 17.56 23.10 -0.21
N LYS A 340 18.15 22.31 -1.11
CA LYS A 340 18.75 22.83 -2.35
C LYS A 340 17.75 23.64 -3.16
N ASN A 341 16.54 23.13 -3.36
CA ASN A 341 15.49 23.84 -4.11
C ASN A 341 15.13 25.15 -3.43
N ARG A 342 14.94 25.17 -2.11
CA ARG A 342 14.58 26.37 -1.36
C ARG A 342 15.69 27.42 -1.41
N VAL A 343 16.95 27.02 -1.26
CA VAL A 343 18.10 27.94 -1.38
C VAL A 343 18.14 28.56 -2.78
N VAL A 344 17.90 27.78 -3.83
CA VAL A 344 17.82 28.32 -5.21
C VAL A 344 16.66 29.31 -5.34
N GLU A 345 15.48 28.99 -4.82
CA GLU A 345 14.32 29.90 -4.84
C GLU A 345 14.60 31.22 -4.11
N ILE A 346 15.24 31.18 -2.93
CA ILE A 346 15.63 32.37 -2.18
C ILE A 346 16.58 33.24 -3.00
N ASN A 347 17.64 32.64 -3.58
CA ASN A 347 18.60 33.41 -4.37
C ASN A 347 17.96 34.00 -5.63
N LEU A 348 17.11 33.25 -6.34
CA LEU A 348 16.39 33.77 -7.51
C LEU A 348 15.50 34.96 -7.15
N TYR A 349 14.82 34.91 -6.01
CA TYR A 349 14.01 36.02 -5.52
C TYR A 349 14.88 37.25 -5.21
N ILE A 350 15.98 37.06 -4.47
CA ILE A 350 16.88 38.15 -4.08
C ILE A 350 17.56 38.78 -5.31
N ASP A 351 18.02 37.97 -6.27
CA ASP A 351 18.59 38.46 -7.52
C ASP A 351 17.59 39.33 -8.30
N ALA A 352 16.31 38.95 -8.33
CA ALA A 352 15.26 39.77 -8.95
C ALA A 352 15.13 41.13 -8.24
N GLN A 353 15.19 41.18 -6.91
CA GLN A 353 15.14 42.45 -6.17
C GLN A 353 16.34 43.36 -6.45
N ILE A 354 17.54 42.77 -6.62
CA ILE A 354 18.76 43.50 -6.97
C ILE A 354 18.63 44.08 -8.38
N VAL A 355 18.22 43.26 -9.36
CA VAL A 355 18.04 43.69 -10.75
C VAL A 355 16.99 44.80 -10.85
N ASP A 356 15.88 44.68 -10.14
CA ASP A 356 14.83 45.70 -10.11
C ASP A 356 15.39 47.04 -9.58
N LEU A 357 16.19 47.01 -8.50
CA LEU A 357 16.81 48.21 -7.94
C LEU A 357 17.85 48.83 -8.89
N GLU A 358 18.74 48.02 -9.48
CA GLU A 358 19.76 48.49 -10.41
C GLU A 358 19.15 49.07 -11.69
N SER A 359 18.04 48.51 -12.15
CA SER A 359 17.32 49.03 -13.32
C SER A 359 16.75 50.42 -13.07
N LEU A 360 16.34 50.71 -11.84
CA LEU A 360 15.86 52.03 -11.43
C LEU A 360 17.01 53.02 -11.32
N ASP A 361 18.14 52.64 -10.72
CA ASP A 361 19.35 53.49 -10.65
C ASP A 361 19.79 53.96 -12.04
N LEU A 362 19.70 53.09 -13.06
CA LEU A 362 20.06 53.39 -14.44
C LEU A 362 19.07 54.31 -15.17
N VAL A 363 17.81 54.40 -14.74
CA VAL A 363 16.80 55.28 -15.37
C VAL A 363 16.96 56.73 -14.92
N PHE A 364 17.56 56.96 -13.75
CA PHE A 364 17.70 58.29 -13.15
C PHE A 364 19.13 58.86 -13.17
N LEU A 365 20.10 58.08 -13.69
CA LEU A 365 21.43 58.53 -14.15
C LEU A 365 21.35 59.03 -15.61
#